data_AF-A0A251RY87-F1
#
_entry.id   AF-A0A251RY87-F1
#
_cell.length_a   1.000
_cell.length_b   1.000
_cell.length_c   1.000
_cell.angle_alpha   90.00
_cell.angle_beta   90.00
_cell.angle_gamma   90.00
#
_symmetry.space_group_name_H-M   'P 1'
#
loop_
_entity.id
_entity.type
_entity.pdbx_description
1 polymer ?
#
loop_
_entity_poly.entity_id
_entity_poly.type
_entity_poly.pdbx_seq_one_letter_code
_entity_poly.pdbx_strand_id
1 'polypeptide(L)'
;MLAMQAMFDPTNSASFTVVSCGSDVCEHAETAVGCRSHGGGRWCGYEVSYGDWPYTKGTLALKTLTFDNTFIQKVAIGCGHRNQGLFIGAAGLLGIGGGSMSLVSHLGGASDGAFSYCLVSWGTGSPVSLEFGRESLPTDSAVWVSLLRNSRVPTFYYVGLSGLGVGGA
;
A
#
# COMPACT_ATOMS: atom_id res chain seq x y z
N MET A 1 12.61 -23.80 -3.16
CA MET A 1 11.20 -24.20 -3.21
C MET A 1 10.41 -23.03 -2.64
N LEU A 2 9.71 -22.25 -3.47
CA LEU A 2 8.89 -21.13 -3.00
C LEU A 2 7.71 -21.74 -2.23
N ALA A 3 7.66 -21.53 -0.92
CA ALA A 3 6.53 -21.96 -0.11
C ALA A 3 5.30 -21.16 -0.55
N MET A 4 4.23 -21.86 -0.94
CA MET A 4 2.95 -21.22 -1.22
C MET A 4 2.41 -20.67 0.09
N GLN A 5 2.27 -19.35 0.20
CA GLN A 5 1.74 -18.72 1.39
C GLN A 5 0.29 -19.13 1.61
N ALA A 6 -0.05 -19.46 2.85
CA ALA A 6 -1.40 -19.85 3.23
C ALA A 6 -2.37 -18.69 2.95
N MET A 7 -3.56 -19.02 2.44
CA MET A 7 -4.61 -18.03 2.26
C MET A 7 -5.04 -17.47 3.61
N PHE A 8 -5.23 -16.15 3.68
CA PHE A 8 -5.75 -15.50 4.88
C PHE A 8 -7.17 -15.96 5.17
N ASP A 9 -7.42 -16.44 6.38
CA ASP A 9 -8.75 -16.80 6.87
C ASP A 9 -9.28 -15.69 7.80
N PRO A 10 -10.30 -14.92 7.37
CA PRO A 10 -10.91 -13.87 8.18
C PRO A 10 -11.42 -14.32 9.54
N THR A 11 -11.84 -15.59 9.68
CA THR A 11 -12.43 -16.11 10.93
C THR A 11 -11.39 -16.23 12.06
N ASN A 12 -10.12 -16.37 11.69
CA ASN A 12 -8.99 -16.43 12.64
C ASN A 12 -8.51 -15.04 13.09
N SER A 13 -9.24 -13.98 12.76
CA SER A 13 -8.83 -12.60 13.04
C SER A 13 -9.93 -11.81 13.74
N ALA A 14 -9.75 -11.56 15.03
CA ALA A 14 -10.68 -10.74 15.82
C ALA A 14 -10.80 -9.27 15.35
N SER A 15 -9.77 -8.72 14.68
CA SER A 15 -9.76 -7.32 14.21
C SER A 15 -10.15 -7.15 12.74
N PHE A 16 -10.49 -8.23 12.05
CA PHE A 16 -10.89 -8.14 10.63
C PHE A 16 -12.36 -7.79 10.56
N THR A 17 -12.71 -6.78 9.78
CA THR A 17 -14.10 -6.38 9.59
C THR A 17 -14.33 -6.03 8.13
N VAL A 18 -15.33 -6.66 7.52
CA VAL A 18 -15.75 -6.31 6.15
C VAL A 18 -16.35 -4.91 6.15
N VAL A 19 -15.92 -4.06 5.22
CA VAL A 19 -16.50 -2.72 5.07
C VAL A 19 -17.92 -2.86 4.52
N SER A 20 -18.89 -2.36 5.28
CA SER A 20 -20.29 -2.37 4.90
C SER A 20 -20.57 -1.35 3.81
N CYS A 21 -21.63 -1.61 3.07
CA CYS A 21 -22.14 -0.69 2.07
C CYS A 21 -22.74 0.58 2.68
N GLY A 22 -22.48 1.73 2.05
CA GLY A 22 -22.91 3.04 2.54
C GLY A 22 -22.11 3.55 3.74
N SER A 23 -20.99 2.90 4.09
CA SER A 23 -20.05 3.46 5.06
C SER A 23 -19.19 4.54 4.40
N ASP A 24 -18.74 5.52 5.19
CA ASP A 24 -17.89 6.61 4.70
C ASP A 24 -16.63 6.10 4.00
N VAL A 25 -16.04 5.02 4.52
CA VAL A 25 -14.87 4.36 3.92
C VAL A 25 -15.20 3.83 2.52
N CYS A 26 -16.38 3.25 2.33
CA CYS A 26 -16.78 2.74 1.02
C CYS A 26 -17.06 3.85 0.00
N GLU A 27 -17.54 5.01 0.47
CA GLU A 27 -17.88 6.13 -0.41
C GLU A 27 -16.66 6.95 -0.83
N HIS A 28 -15.62 7.01 0.01
CA HIS A 28 -14.48 7.92 -0.19
C HIS A 28 -13.16 7.22 -0.52
N ALA A 29 -13.05 5.90 -0.30
CA ALA A 29 -11.81 5.19 -0.63
C ALA A 29 -11.57 5.20 -2.15
N GLU A 30 -10.38 5.67 -2.57
CA GLU A 30 -9.98 5.78 -3.98
C GLU A 30 -10.06 4.45 -4.76
N THR A 31 -9.91 3.32 -4.07
CA THR A 31 -9.91 1.98 -4.67
C THR A 31 -11.27 1.29 -4.59
N ALA A 32 -12.26 1.92 -3.95
CA ALA A 32 -13.59 1.34 -3.83
C ALA A 32 -14.32 1.36 -5.18
N VAL A 33 -14.90 0.23 -5.55
CA VAL A 33 -15.76 0.07 -6.75
C VAL A 33 -17.24 -0.02 -6.37
N GLY A 34 -17.57 0.50 -5.19
CA GLY A 34 -18.91 0.53 -4.62
C GLY A 34 -19.43 -0.84 -4.17
N CYS A 35 -20.74 -0.90 -4.01
CA CYS A 35 -21.42 -2.04 -3.41
C CYS A 35 -21.49 -3.26 -4.31
N ARG A 36 -21.16 -4.42 -3.74
CA ARG A 36 -21.35 -5.73 -4.37
C ARG A 36 -22.26 -6.58 -3.50
N SER A 37 -22.95 -7.52 -4.14
CA SER A 37 -23.88 -8.42 -3.47
C SER A 37 -23.59 -9.86 -3.87
N HIS A 38 -23.48 -10.74 -2.88
CA HIS A 38 -23.35 -12.18 -3.08
C HIS A 38 -23.91 -12.93 -1.86
N GLY A 39 -24.69 -13.99 -2.09
CA GLY A 39 -25.19 -14.86 -1.02
C GLY A 39 -26.02 -14.17 0.07
N GLY A 40 -26.78 -13.12 -0.26
CA GLY A 40 -27.62 -12.39 0.70
C GLY A 40 -26.92 -11.30 1.52
N GLY A 41 -25.60 -11.16 1.41
CA GLY A 41 -24.83 -10.08 2.03
C GLY A 41 -24.47 -8.96 1.04
N ARG A 42 -24.27 -7.74 1.56
CA ARG A 42 -23.82 -6.57 0.79
C ARG A 42 -22.53 -6.00 1.40
N TRP A 43 -21.50 -5.85 0.60
CA TRP A 43 -20.16 -5.41 1.01
C TRP A 43 -19.56 -4.41 0.04
N CYS A 44 -18.59 -3.62 0.51
CA CYS A 44 -17.85 -2.69 -0.31
C CYS A 44 -16.74 -3.37 -1.09
N GLY A 45 -16.78 -3.30 -2.42
CA GLY A 45 -15.73 -3.88 -3.24
C GLY A 45 -14.58 -2.93 -3.48
N TYR A 46 -13.41 -3.50 -3.72
CA TYR A 46 -12.26 -2.74 -4.18
C TYR A 46 -11.66 -3.37 -5.44
N GLU A 47 -11.01 -2.53 -6.24
CA GLU A 47 -10.23 -2.92 -7.40
C GLU A 47 -9.02 -2.01 -7.54
N VAL A 48 -7.85 -2.58 -7.81
CA VAL A 48 -6.63 -1.84 -8.11
C VAL A 48 -5.98 -2.45 -9.34
N SER A 49 -5.68 -1.60 -10.32
CA SER A 49 -4.97 -1.95 -11.55
C SER A 49 -3.58 -1.31 -11.56
N TYR A 50 -2.55 -2.11 -11.80
CA TYR A 50 -1.15 -1.72 -11.79
C TYR A 50 -0.62 -1.61 -13.22
N GLY A 51 -1.21 -0.71 -14.01
CA GLY A 51 -0.97 -0.60 -15.45
C GLY A 51 -1.95 -1.44 -16.28
N ASP A 52 -1.51 -1.91 -17.45
CA ASP A 52 -2.41 -2.50 -18.45
C ASP A 52 -2.84 -3.95 -18.16
N TRP A 53 -2.21 -4.63 -17.19
CA TRP A 53 -2.38 -6.08 -17.01
C TRP A 53 -2.51 -6.58 -15.57
N PRO A 54 -1.69 -6.14 -14.60
CA PRO A 54 -1.80 -6.65 -13.24
C PRO A 54 -2.95 -5.98 -12.51
N TYR A 55 -3.78 -6.77 -11.83
CA TYR A 55 -4.85 -6.24 -10.99
C TYR A 55 -5.10 -7.11 -9.77
N THR A 56 -5.77 -6.51 -8.80
CA THR A 56 -6.31 -7.18 -7.62
C THR A 56 -7.71 -6.65 -7.36
N LYS A 57 -8.66 -7.55 -7.12
CA LYS A 57 -10.02 -7.18 -6.76
C LYS A 57 -10.60 -8.12 -5.73
N GLY A 58 -11.49 -7.57 -4.91
CA GLY A 58 -12.15 -8.32 -3.87
C GLY A 58 -12.94 -7.42 -2.93
N THR A 59 -12.82 -7.71 -1.65
CA THR A 59 -13.59 -7.02 -0.60
C THR A 59 -12.73 -6.00 0.11
N LEU A 60 -13.24 -4.78 0.26
CA LEU A 60 -12.63 -3.78 1.13
C LEU A 60 -12.90 -4.16 2.59
N ALA A 61 -11.87 -4.12 3.42
CA ALA A 61 -11.94 -4.52 4.82
C ALA A 61 -11.16 -3.54 5.70
N LEU A 62 -11.52 -3.50 6.97
CA LEU A 62 -10.74 -2.86 8.02
C LEU A 62 -9.93 -3.92 8.76
N LYS A 63 -8.70 -3.58 9.12
CA LYS A 63 -7.79 -4.46 9.84
C LYS A 63 -6.89 -3.66 10.77
N THR A 64 -6.51 -4.26 11.89
CA THR A 64 -5.39 -3.76 12.70
C THR A 64 -4.07 -4.29 12.13
N LEU A 65 -3.15 -3.39 11.80
CA LEU A 65 -1.77 -3.71 11.47
C LEU A 65 -0.90 -3.58 12.72
N THR A 66 0.07 -4.48 12.85
CA THR A 66 1.03 -4.48 13.96
C THR A 66 2.44 -4.42 13.39
N PHE A 67 3.21 -3.43 13.83
CA PHE A 67 4.64 -3.26 13.54
C PHE A 67 5.37 -3.22 14.87
N ASP A 68 6.11 -4.27 15.20
CA ASP A 68 6.73 -4.45 16.51
C ASP A 68 5.73 -4.20 17.66
N ASN A 69 5.91 -3.12 18.43
CA ASN A 69 5.02 -2.74 19.54
C ASN A 69 3.95 -1.69 19.15
N THR A 70 3.87 -1.33 17.87
CA THR A 70 2.95 -0.33 17.34
C THR A 70 1.74 -0.99 16.70
N PHE A 71 0.55 -0.52 17.06
CA PHE A 71 -0.73 -1.01 16.53
C PHE A 71 -1.46 0.11 15.81
N ILE A 72 -1.75 -0.07 14.53
CA ILE A 72 -2.58 0.86 13.76
C ILE A 72 -3.90 0.17 13.50
N GLN A 73 -4.94 0.66 14.15
CA GLN A 73 -6.28 0.10 14.06
C GLN A 73 -7.05 0.67 12.87
N LYS A 74 -8.04 -0.08 12.40
CA LYS A 74 -8.99 0.36 11.36
C LYS A 74 -8.29 0.81 10.05
N VAL A 75 -7.18 0.17 9.69
CA VAL A 75 -6.54 0.39 8.40
C VAL A 75 -7.42 -0.22 7.31
N ALA A 76 -7.79 0.56 6.31
CA ALA A 76 -8.55 0.07 5.18
C ALA A 76 -7.60 -0.68 4.22
N ILE A 77 -7.90 -1.95 3.98
CA ILE A 77 -7.13 -2.84 3.13
C ILE A 77 -8.03 -3.56 2.13
N GLY A 78 -7.45 -3.94 0.98
CA GLY A 78 -8.10 -4.83 0.03
C GLY A 78 -7.84 -6.29 0.36
N CYS A 79 -8.90 -7.07 0.58
CA CYS A 79 -8.84 -8.53 0.68
C CYS A 79 -9.05 -9.14 -0.71
N GLY A 80 -7.95 -9.45 -1.40
CA GLY A 80 -7.96 -9.86 -2.81
C GLY A 80 -8.47 -11.28 -3.03
N HIS A 81 -9.56 -11.40 -3.79
CA HIS A 81 -10.16 -12.68 -4.16
C HIS A 81 -9.80 -13.11 -5.58
N ARG A 82 -9.50 -12.13 -6.45
CA ARG A 82 -9.04 -12.37 -7.83
C ARG A 82 -7.86 -11.45 -8.11
N ASN A 83 -6.71 -12.06 -8.33
CA ASN A 83 -5.44 -11.37 -8.52
C ASN A 83 -4.77 -11.90 -9.79
N GLN A 84 -4.18 -11.02 -10.58
CA GLN A 84 -3.44 -11.35 -11.80
C GLN A 84 -2.16 -10.53 -11.84
N GLY A 85 -1.03 -11.17 -12.14
CA GLY A 85 0.28 -10.50 -12.16
C GLY A 85 1.39 -11.36 -11.54
N LEU A 86 2.57 -10.76 -11.39
CA LEU A 86 3.78 -11.41 -10.86
C LEU A 86 3.85 -11.38 -9.32
N PHE A 87 2.73 -11.61 -8.63
CA PHE A 87 2.65 -11.60 -7.16
C PHE A 87 3.09 -12.93 -6.53
N ILE A 88 4.02 -13.64 -7.17
CA ILE A 88 4.39 -15.01 -6.81
C ILE A 88 5.25 -14.96 -5.54
N GLY A 89 4.87 -15.75 -4.53
CA GLY A 89 5.62 -15.84 -3.27
C GLY A 89 5.33 -14.72 -2.26
N ALA A 90 4.33 -13.88 -2.51
CA ALA A 90 3.85 -12.86 -1.58
C ALA A 90 2.35 -13.02 -1.31
N ALA A 91 1.92 -12.73 -0.07
CA ALA A 91 0.52 -12.82 0.35
C ALA A 91 -0.28 -11.56 -0.01
N GLY A 92 0.38 -10.51 -0.51
CA GLY A 92 -0.25 -9.25 -0.85
C GLY A 92 0.76 -8.19 -1.30
N LEU A 93 0.23 -6.98 -1.49
CA LEU A 93 0.98 -5.80 -1.91
C LEU A 93 0.85 -4.71 -0.84
N LEU A 94 1.96 -4.04 -0.58
CA LEU A 94 2.00 -2.89 0.32
C LEU A 94 2.12 -1.60 -0.50
N GLY A 95 1.08 -0.77 -0.48
CA GLY A 95 1.08 0.53 -1.14
C GLY A 95 1.70 1.61 -0.27
N ILE A 96 2.78 2.24 -0.74
CA ILE A 96 3.48 3.35 -0.06
C ILE A 96 3.39 4.68 -0.84
N GLY A 97 2.45 4.78 -1.79
CA GLY A 97 2.22 5.99 -2.60
C GLY A 97 1.62 7.17 -1.81
N GLY A 98 1.40 8.29 -2.50
CA GLY A 98 0.84 9.51 -1.92
C GLY A 98 -0.69 9.57 -1.83
N GLY A 99 -1.40 8.51 -2.28
CA GLY A 99 -2.86 8.43 -2.25
C GLY A 99 -3.42 8.09 -0.86
N SER A 100 -4.69 8.43 -0.62
CA SER A 100 -5.34 8.28 0.69
C SER A 100 -5.38 6.84 1.22
N MET A 101 -5.34 5.85 0.32
CA MET A 101 -5.33 4.42 0.64
C MET A 101 -3.94 3.85 0.93
N SER A 102 -2.87 4.64 0.86
CA SER A 102 -1.51 4.16 1.14
C SER A 102 -1.30 3.89 2.63
N LEU A 103 -0.32 3.03 2.95
CA LEU A 103 0.07 2.82 4.34
C LEU A 103 0.59 4.11 4.96
N VAL A 104 1.35 4.92 4.22
CA VAL A 104 1.89 6.20 4.69
C VAL A 104 0.77 7.13 5.17
N SER A 105 -0.33 7.21 4.42
CA SER A 105 -1.51 8.00 4.78
C SER A 105 -2.26 7.42 5.98
N HIS A 106 -2.40 6.10 6.07
CA HIS A 106 -3.05 5.45 7.21
C HIS A 106 -2.26 5.55 8.53
N LEU A 107 -0.93 5.65 8.44
CA LEU A 107 -0.07 5.91 9.60
C LEU A 107 -0.29 7.33 10.15
N GLY A 108 -0.77 8.26 9.33
CA GLY A 108 -1.09 9.62 9.75
C GLY A 108 0.06 10.30 10.48
N GLY A 109 -0.21 10.85 11.66
CA GLY A 109 0.80 11.52 12.48
C GLY A 109 1.94 10.60 12.96
N ALA A 110 1.78 9.27 12.93
CA ALA A 110 2.85 8.35 13.31
C ALA A 110 3.98 8.28 12.26
N SER A 111 3.66 8.50 10.97
CA SER A 111 4.68 8.63 9.91
C SER A 111 5.03 10.10 9.63
N ASP A 112 4.14 11.03 10.00
CA ASP A 112 4.12 12.42 9.53
C ASP A 112 4.31 12.55 8.01
N GLY A 113 3.78 11.58 7.26
CA GLY A 113 3.90 11.51 5.80
C GLY A 113 5.30 11.17 5.28
N ALA A 114 6.22 10.75 6.14
CA ALA A 114 7.60 10.42 5.80
C ALA A 114 7.90 8.92 5.95
N PHE A 115 8.80 8.44 5.10
CA PHE A 115 9.37 7.10 5.16
C PHE A 115 10.70 7.08 4.41
N SER A 116 11.54 6.08 4.71
CA SER A 116 12.78 5.79 4.00
C SER A 116 12.84 4.29 3.69
N TYR A 117 13.58 3.93 2.64
CA TYR A 117 13.85 2.53 2.33
C TYR A 117 15.27 2.35 1.81
N CYS A 118 15.86 1.20 2.12
CA CYS A 118 17.12 0.74 1.55
C CYS A 118 16.86 -0.60 0.86
N LEU A 119 16.68 -0.57 -0.46
CA LEU A 119 16.49 -1.77 -1.28
C LEU A 119 17.85 -2.29 -1.72
N VAL A 120 18.05 -3.60 -1.56
CA VAL A 120 19.26 -4.30 -2.03
C VAL A 120 18.95 -5.18 -3.24
N SER A 121 19.98 -5.50 -4.02
CA SER A 121 19.84 -6.42 -5.14
C SER A 121 19.36 -7.79 -4.66
N TRP A 122 18.40 -8.35 -5.40
CA TRP A 122 17.85 -9.68 -5.13
C TRP A 122 18.96 -10.73 -5.05
N GLY A 123 18.88 -11.62 -4.06
CA GLY A 123 19.80 -12.75 -3.91
C GLY A 123 21.15 -12.42 -3.23
N THR A 124 21.39 -11.17 -2.83
CA THR A 124 22.62 -10.78 -2.11
C THR A 124 22.61 -11.19 -0.63
N GLY A 125 21.45 -11.57 -0.09
CA GLY A 125 21.28 -11.88 1.34
C GLY A 125 21.46 -10.69 2.28
N SER A 126 21.64 -9.48 1.73
CA SER A 126 21.77 -8.25 2.52
C SER A 126 20.41 -7.84 3.09
N PRO A 127 20.37 -7.19 4.26
CA PRO A 127 19.13 -6.72 4.85
C PRO A 127 18.51 -5.61 3.99
N VAL A 128 17.18 -5.64 3.85
CA VAL A 128 16.36 -4.56 3.29
C VAL A 128 15.68 -3.86 4.45
N SER A 129 15.57 -2.53 4.40
CA SER A 129 14.79 -1.76 5.38
C SER A 129 13.71 -0.91 4.70
N LEU A 130 12.60 -0.76 5.42
CA LEU A 130 11.52 0.19 5.15
C LEU A 130 11.07 0.73 6.50
N GLU A 131 11.26 2.03 6.70
CA GLU A 131 11.08 2.68 7.98
C GLU A 131 10.16 3.90 7.81
N PHE A 132 9.15 4.03 8.66
CA PHE A 132 8.18 5.11 8.61
C PHE A 132 8.47 6.13 9.71
N GLY A 133 8.20 7.40 9.46
CA GLY A 133 8.53 8.51 10.37
C GLY A 133 9.56 9.46 9.78
N ARG A 134 9.72 10.63 10.40
CA ARG A 134 10.76 11.60 9.98
C ARG A 134 12.13 11.23 10.50
N GLU A 135 12.18 10.56 11.63
CA GLU A 135 13.37 10.06 12.29
C GLU A 135 14.11 9.01 11.46
N SER A 136 13.43 8.36 10.51
CA SER A 136 14.05 7.42 9.58
C SER A 136 14.78 8.10 8.40
N LEU A 137 14.65 9.42 8.27
CA LEU A 137 15.24 10.17 7.17
C LEU A 137 16.70 10.51 7.47
N PRO A 138 17.65 10.21 6.56
CA PRO A 138 19.04 10.60 6.73
C PRO A 138 19.18 12.12 6.66
N THR A 139 19.74 12.75 7.70
CA THR A 139 19.96 14.21 7.73
C THR A 139 21.31 14.62 7.18
N ASP A 140 22.34 13.80 7.40
CA ASP A 140 23.74 14.25 7.23
C ASP A 140 24.34 13.88 5.86
N SER A 141 23.73 12.94 5.14
CA SER A 141 24.23 12.39 3.88
C SER A 141 23.23 12.48 2.71
N ALA A 142 22.10 13.16 2.92
CA ALA A 142 21.03 13.25 1.94
C ALA A 142 21.10 14.55 1.12
N VAL A 143 20.83 14.42 -0.18
CA VAL A 143 20.50 15.56 -1.04
C VAL A 143 18.98 15.66 -1.13
N TRP A 144 18.46 16.83 -0.78
CA TRP A 144 17.02 17.08 -0.74
C TRP A 144 16.53 17.74 -2.02
N VAL A 145 15.43 17.22 -2.56
CA VAL A 145 14.70 17.82 -3.68
C VAL A 145 13.22 17.92 -3.32
N SER A 146 12.54 18.95 -3.83
CA SER A 146 11.10 19.09 -3.62
C SER A 146 10.34 18.04 -4.43
N LEU A 147 9.47 17.29 -3.75
CA LEU A 147 8.50 16.42 -4.41
C LEU A 147 7.45 17.25 -5.13
N LEU A 148 7.24 16.96 -6.40
CA LEU A 148 6.19 17.55 -7.22
C LEU A 148 4.89 16.76 -7.01
N ARG A 149 3.75 17.46 -7.09
CA ARG A 149 2.42 16.85 -7.01
C ARG A 149 1.71 16.89 -8.35
N ASN A 150 1.14 15.75 -8.76
CA ASN A 150 0.26 15.67 -9.90
C ASN A 150 -1.18 15.46 -9.41
N SER A 151 -2.03 16.47 -9.55
CA SER A 151 -3.43 16.40 -9.10
C SER A 151 -4.27 15.36 -9.86
N ARG A 152 -3.86 14.96 -11.06
CA ARG A 152 -4.56 13.92 -11.84
C ARG A 152 -4.18 12.52 -11.40
N VAL A 153 -2.97 12.33 -10.88
CA VAL A 153 -2.43 11.04 -10.46
C VAL A 153 -1.66 11.22 -9.14
N PRO A 154 -2.38 11.48 -8.03
CA PRO A 154 -1.75 11.89 -6.76
C PRO A 154 -1.00 10.75 -6.05
N THR A 155 -1.13 9.51 -6.52
CA THR A 155 -0.53 8.33 -5.91
C THR A 155 1.00 8.24 -6.09
N PHE A 156 1.55 8.80 -7.16
CA PHE A 156 2.99 8.72 -7.44
C PHE A 156 3.77 9.90 -6.87
N TYR A 157 5.02 9.64 -6.46
CA TYR A 157 5.98 10.68 -6.09
C TYR A 157 6.75 11.15 -7.32
N TYR A 158 6.71 12.44 -7.60
CA TYR A 158 7.37 13.04 -8.76
C TYR A 158 8.55 13.91 -8.32
N VAL A 159 9.62 13.91 -9.11
CA VAL A 159 10.75 14.83 -8.97
C VAL A 159 10.95 15.58 -10.28
N GLY A 160 11.37 16.84 -10.19
CA GLY A 160 11.69 17.65 -11.36
C GLY A 160 13.07 17.29 -11.89
N LEU A 161 13.13 16.82 -13.15
CA LEU A 161 14.38 16.54 -13.84
C LEU A 161 14.72 17.69 -14.79
N SER A 162 15.89 18.29 -14.64
CA SER A 162 16.37 19.38 -15.51
C SER A 162 17.09 18.89 -16.75
N GLY A 163 17.73 17.73 -16.70
CA GLY A 163 18.48 17.15 -17.81
C GLY A 163 19.03 15.75 -17.48
N LEU A 164 19.47 15.05 -18.52
CA LEU A 164 20.18 13.78 -18.43
C LEU A 164 21.53 13.94 -19.12
N GLY A 165 22.59 13.61 -18.41
CA GLY A 165 23.94 13.67 -18.93
C GLY A 165 24.57 12.29 -19.04
N VAL A 166 25.36 12.06 -20.09
CA VAL A 166 26.06 10.79 -20.32
C VAL A 166 27.49 11.11 -20.76
N GLY A 167 28.49 10.62 -20.01
CA GLY A 167 29.90 10.83 -20.35
C GLY A 167 30.45 12.22 -20.04
N GLY A 168 29.80 13.00 -19.17
CA GLY A 168 30.28 14.32 -18.73
C GLY A 168 29.73 15.52 -19.51
N ALA A 169 28.75 15.28 -20.40
CA ALA A 169 27.89 16.30 -20.97
C ALA A 169 26.55 16.32 -20.25
#